data_AF-A0A838RRS0-F1
#
_entry.id   AF-A0A838RRS0-F1
#
_cell.length_a   1.000
_cell.length_b   1.000
_cell.length_c   1.000
_cell.angle_alpha   90.00
_cell.angle_beta   90.00
_cell.angle_gamma   90.00
#
_symmetry.space_group_name_H-M   'P 1'
#
loop_
_entity.id
_entity.type
_entity.pdbx_description
1 polymer ?
#
loop_
_entity_poly.entity_id
_entity_poly.type
_entity_poly.pdbx_seq_one_letter_code
_entity_poly.pdbx_strand_id
1 'polypeptide(L)'
;GILVKVRPVAVMDMTDCGDSDYKIIAVPVDDKRWDDTQNLADLNKHMLKEFTHFFETYKILKGNGDVVKINNIMDKNTAMEAVKKSIELYKEKVQK
;
A
#
# COMPACT_ATOMS: atom_id res chain seq x y z
N GLY A 1 -16.65 2.83 10.69
CA GLY A 1 -16.03 2.61 9.36
C GLY A 1 -16.91 1.69 8.53
N ILE A 2 -16.60 1.52 7.24
CA ILE A 2 -17.26 0.58 6.32
C ILE A 2 -16.23 -0.47 5.90
N LEU A 3 -16.65 -1.73 5.75
CA LEU A 3 -15.80 -2.81 5.24
C LEU A 3 -16.07 -3.03 3.74
N VAL A 4 -14.99 -3.15 2.97
CA VAL A 4 -15.04 -3.44 1.53
C VAL A 4 -14.11 -4.61 1.26
N LYS A 5 -14.58 -5.61 0.51
CA LYS A 5 -13.74 -6.70 0.04
C LYS A 5 -12.88 -6.19 -1.11
N VAL A 6 -11.57 -6.37 -0.98
CA VAL A 6 -10.58 -5.89 -1.96
C VAL A 6 -9.60 -7.00 -2.30
N ARG A 7 -8.93 -6.85 -3.45
CA ARG A 7 -7.83 -7.71 -3.86
C ARG A 7 -6.56 -6.86 -4.06
N PRO A 8 -5.42 -7.23 -3.47
CA PRO A 8 -4.15 -6.55 -3.71
C PRO A 8 -3.70 -6.66 -5.16
N VAL A 9 -3.14 -5.58 -5.69
CA VAL A 9 -2.57 -5.51 -7.05
C VAL A 9 -1.11 -5.04 -7.04
N ALA A 10 -0.70 -4.30 -6.01
CA ALA A 10 0.66 -3.84 -5.80
C ALA A 10 0.89 -3.46 -4.33
N VAL A 11 2.13 -3.17 -3.96
CA VAL A 11 2.49 -2.64 -2.64
C VAL A 11 3.54 -1.54 -2.79
N MET A 12 3.41 -0.49 -2.00
CA MET A 12 4.37 0.60 -1.93
C MET A 12 5.25 0.42 -0.68
N ASP A 13 6.56 0.28 -0.89
CA ASP A 13 7.55 0.30 0.19
C ASP A 13 7.77 1.74 0.62
N MET A 14 7.06 2.12 1.68
CA MET A 14 7.17 3.43 2.29
C MET A 14 7.94 3.32 3.60
N THR A 15 8.82 4.28 3.82
CA THR A 15 9.48 4.53 5.10
C THR A 15 8.97 5.84 5.66
N ASP A 16 8.40 5.82 6.86
CA ASP A 16 7.86 6.99 7.56
C ASP A 16 8.71 7.24 8.81
N CYS A 17 9.47 8.34 8.82
CA CYS A 17 10.37 8.70 9.91
C CYS A 17 11.38 7.61 10.32
N GLY A 18 11.80 6.79 9.35
CA GLY A 18 12.75 5.69 9.56
C GLY A 18 12.11 4.33 9.80
N ASP A 19 10.80 4.28 10.05
CA ASP A 19 10.07 3.04 10.26
C ASP A 19 9.44 2.52 8.97
N SER A 20 9.42 1.19 8.83
CA SER A 20 8.78 0.52 7.70
C SER A 20 7.26 0.66 7.78
N ASP A 21 6.64 1.17 6.71
CA ASP A 21 5.20 1.43 6.65
C ASP A 21 4.60 1.06 5.29
N TYR A 22 4.67 -0.23 4.95
CA TYR A 22 4.17 -0.77 3.68
C TYR A 22 2.70 -0.42 3.44
N LYS A 23 2.38 0.13 2.26
CA LYS A 23 1.00 0.48 1.85
C LYS A 23 0.54 -0.47 0.76
N ILE A 24 -0.50 -1.27 1.04
CA ILE A 24 -1.12 -2.15 0.03
C ILE A 24 -1.98 -1.32 -0.93
N ILE A 25 -1.74 -1.48 -2.23
CA ILE A 25 -2.60 -0.95 -3.30
C ILE A 25 -3.54 -2.08 -3.71
N ALA A 26 -4.84 -1.85 -3.55
CA ALA A 26 -5.88 -2.85 -3.79
C ALA A 26 -7.06 -2.25 -4.53
N VAL A 27 -7.81 -3.11 -5.22
CA VAL A 27 -9.03 -2.75 -5.95
C VAL A 27 -10.22 -3.54 -5.39
N PRO A 28 -11.46 -3.02 -5.44
CA PRO A 28 -12.64 -3.75 -4.99
C PRO A 28 -12.85 -5.03 -5.80
N VAL A 29 -13.36 -6.09 -5.15
CA VAL A 29 -13.61 -7.38 -5.84
C VAL A 29 -14.90 -7.39 -6.66
N ASP A 30 -15.91 -6.62 -6.27
CA ASP A 30 -17.26 -6.64 -6.87
C ASP A 30 -17.54 -5.42 -7.77
N ASP A 31 -16.48 -4.79 -8.31
CA ASP A 31 -16.59 -3.60 -9.18
C ASP A 31 -15.97 -3.86 -10.55
N LYS A 32 -16.85 -4.00 -11.56
CA LYS A 32 -16.49 -4.32 -12.94
C LYS A 32 -15.50 -3.35 -13.58
N ARG A 33 -15.39 -2.11 -13.08
CA ARG A 33 -14.42 -1.13 -13.58
C ARG A 33 -12.97 -1.59 -13.38
N TRP A 34 -12.74 -2.54 -12.47
CA TRP A 34 -11.43 -3.03 -12.10
C TRP A 34 -11.14 -4.45 -12.62
N ASP A 35 -12.01 -5.06 -13.43
CA ASP A 35 -11.86 -6.45 -13.89
C ASP A 35 -10.50 -6.67 -14.61
N ASP A 36 -10.02 -5.68 -15.36
CA ASP A 36 -8.75 -5.76 -16.10
C ASP A 36 -7.52 -5.42 -15.26
N THR A 37 -7.68 -4.90 -14.03
CA THR A 37 -6.55 -4.46 -13.20
C THR A 37 -6.07 -5.60 -12.31
N GLN A 38 -5.22 -6.49 -12.79
CA GLN A 38 -4.81 -7.71 -12.05
C GLN A 38 -3.45 -7.57 -11.34
N ASN A 39 -2.60 -6.65 -11.78
CA ASN A 39 -1.25 -6.45 -11.27
C ASN A 39 -0.81 -4.96 -11.35
N LEU A 40 0.42 -4.68 -10.96
CA LEU A 40 1.02 -3.34 -11.00
C LEU A 40 1.06 -2.72 -12.40
N ALA A 41 1.32 -3.52 -13.44
CA ALA A 41 1.45 -3.04 -14.81
C ALA A 41 0.09 -2.57 -15.39
N ASP A 42 -1.02 -3.08 -14.87
CA ASP A 42 -2.37 -2.71 -15.28
C ASP A 42 -2.82 -1.38 -14.66
N LEU A 43 -2.08 -0.85 -13.68
CA LEU A 43 -2.37 0.45 -13.08
C LEU A 43 -1.92 1.60 -13.98
N ASN A 44 -2.73 2.67 -14.00
CA ASN A 44 -2.33 3.90 -14.67
C ASN A 44 -1.05 4.46 -14.01
N LYS A 45 0.01 4.61 -14.81
CA LYS A 45 1.31 5.12 -14.36
C LYS A 45 1.24 6.50 -13.73
N HIS A 46 0.27 7.34 -14.13
CA HIS A 46 0.06 8.65 -13.51
C HIS A 46 -0.48 8.52 -12.08
N MET A 47 -1.41 7.59 -11.83
CA MET A 47 -1.91 7.33 -10.46
C MET A 47 -0.77 6.91 -9.53
N LEU A 48 0.17 6.08 -10.01
CA LEU A 48 1.33 5.70 -9.20
C LEU A 48 2.19 6.92 -8.80
N LYS A 49 2.39 7.86 -9.72
CA LYS A 49 3.09 9.12 -9.44
C LYS A 49 2.32 9.99 -8.45
N GLU A 50 1.00 10.09 -8.60
CA GLU A 50 0.14 10.81 -7.66
C GLU A 50 0.23 10.21 -6.25
N PHE A 51 0.18 8.88 -6.11
CA PHE A 51 0.31 8.22 -4.81
C PHE A 51 1.67 8.50 -4.17
N THR A 52 2.76 8.35 -4.94
CA THR A 52 4.11 8.69 -4.47
C THR A 52 4.19 10.13 -3.99
N HIS A 53 3.75 11.08 -4.82
CA HIS A 53 3.78 12.49 -4.48
C HIS A 53 2.94 12.80 -3.24
N PHE A 54 1.74 12.22 -3.14
CA PHE A 54 0.87 12.41 -1.98
C PHE A 54 1.57 11.98 -0.69
N PHE A 55 2.11 10.75 -0.64
CA PHE A 55 2.74 10.24 0.57
C PHE A 55 4.05 10.95 0.91
N GLU A 56 4.83 11.39 -0.07
CA GLU A 56 6.05 12.17 0.19
C GLU A 56 5.75 13.59 0.71
N THR A 57 4.58 14.15 0.39
CA THR A 57 4.27 15.55 0.69
C THR A 57 3.26 15.78 1.81
N TYR A 58 2.40 14.80 2.15
CA TYR A 58 1.26 15.05 3.05
C TYR A 58 1.63 15.51 4.47
N LYS A 59 2.87 15.27 4.90
CA LYS A 59 3.39 15.67 6.22
C LYS A 59 4.25 16.92 6.23
N ILE A 60 4.56 17.52 5.07
CA ILE A 60 5.49 18.67 4.99
C ILE A 60 5.08 19.83 5.92
N LEU A 61 3.78 20.11 6.06
CA LEU A 61 3.27 21.22 6.87
C LEU A 61 3.23 20.93 8.39
N LYS A 62 3.52 19.70 8.83
CA LYS A 62 3.46 19.35 10.26
C LYS A 62 4.62 19.95 11.09
N GLY A 63 5.65 20.48 10.44
CA GLY A 63 6.71 21.27 11.09
C GLY A 63 7.64 20.49 12.03
N ASN A 64 7.45 19.18 12.15
CA ASN A 64 8.22 18.27 13.03
C ASN A 64 9.39 17.57 12.32
N GLY A 65 9.63 17.88 11.04
CA GLY A 65 10.69 17.24 10.26
C GLY A 65 10.37 15.80 9.86
N ASP A 66 9.09 15.39 9.89
CA ASP A 66 8.69 14.07 9.43
C ASP A 66 9.06 13.88 7.95
N VAL A 67 9.92 12.89 7.69
CA VAL A 67 10.34 12.53 6.34
C VAL A 67 9.65 11.23 5.95
N VAL A 68 8.87 11.29 4.88
CA VAL A 68 8.29 10.11 4.24
C VAL A 68 9.02 9.88 2.94
N LYS A 69 9.45 8.65 2.71
CA LYS A 69 10.15 8.24 1.49
C LYS A 69 9.48 7.02 0.88
N ILE A 70 9.23 7.08 -0.41
CA ILE A 70 8.80 5.92 -1.19
C ILE A 70 10.04 5.29 -1.84
N ASN A 71 10.40 4.08 -1.42
CA ASN A 71 11.59 3.39 -1.92
C ASN A 71 11.31 2.74 -3.28
N ASN A 72 10.21 1.99 -3.38
CA ASN A 72 9.75 1.36 -4.61
C ASN A 72 8.25 1.05 -4.56
N ILE A 73 7.70 0.68 -5.71
CA ILE A 73 6.37 0.06 -5.82
C ILE A 73 6.60 -1.33 -6.42
N MET A 74 6.16 -2.35 -5.69
CA MET A 74 6.36 -3.77 -6.00
C MET A 74 5.05 -4.41 -6.43
N ASP A 75 5.17 -5.60 -7.00
CA ASP A 75 4.07 -6.30 -7.65
C ASP A 75 3.05 -6.89 -6.65
N LYS A 76 2.04 -7.55 -7.22
CA LYS A 76 0.99 -8.25 -6.47
C LYS A 76 1.55 -9.36 -5.57
N ASN A 77 2.59 -10.06 -5.99
CA ASN A 77 3.12 -11.19 -5.22
C ASN A 77 3.73 -10.69 -3.91
N THR A 78 4.57 -9.66 -3.98
CA THR A 78 5.13 -9.02 -2.79
C THR A 78 4.03 -8.43 -1.91
N ALA A 79 2.97 -7.85 -2.50
CA ALA A 79 1.83 -7.35 -1.74
C ALA A 79 1.12 -8.47 -0.96
N MET A 80 0.91 -9.63 -1.58
CA MET A 80 0.29 -10.79 -0.94
C MET A 80 1.16 -11.37 0.16
N GLU A 81 2.48 -11.43 -0.03
CA GLU A 81 3.44 -11.85 0.99
C GLU A 81 3.43 -10.92 2.20
N ALA A 82 3.42 -9.60 1.98
CA ALA A 82 3.32 -8.61 3.06
C ALA A 82 2.05 -8.82 3.89
N VAL A 83 0.89 -9.00 3.24
CA VAL A 83 -0.38 -9.27 3.94
C VAL A 83 -0.32 -10.57 4.75
N LYS A 84 0.19 -11.66 4.17
CA LYS A 84 0.33 -12.95 4.87
C LYS A 84 1.22 -12.81 6.11
N LYS A 85 2.38 -12.18 5.96
CA LYS A 85 3.31 -11.91 7.06
C LYS A 85 2.64 -11.08 8.16
N SER A 86 1.88 -10.05 7.81
CA SER A 86 1.13 -9.25 8.79
C SER A 86 0.08 -10.08 9.54
N ILE A 87 -0.62 -10.99 8.86
CA ILE A 87 -1.60 -11.89 9.49
C ILE A 87 -0.90 -12.85 10.47
N GLU A 88 0.22 -13.44 10.08
CA GLU A 88 1.01 -14.34 10.93
C GLU A 88 1.53 -13.62 12.18
N LEU A 89 2.15 -12.45 12.01
CA LEU A 89 2.63 -11.63 13.12
C LEU A 89 1.51 -11.22 14.08
N TYR A 90 0.32 -10.89 13.55
CA TYR A 90 -0.84 -10.56 14.38
C TYR A 90 -1.27 -11.76 15.24
N LYS A 91 -1.35 -12.97 14.65
CA LYS A 91 -1.66 -14.19 15.38
C LYS A 91 -0.66 -14.48 16.50
N GLU A 92 0.64 -14.32 16.22
CA GLU A 92 1.70 -14.59 17.19
C GLU A 92 1.74 -13.60 18.36
N LYS A 93 1.51 -12.30 18.08
CA LYS A 93 1.73 -11.23 19.05
C LYS A 93 0.48 -10.75 19.76
N VAL A 94 -0.68 -10.85 19.12
CA VAL A 94 -1.94 -10.25 19.63
C VAL A 94 -2.96 -11.31 20.00
N GLN A 95 -3.08 -12.38 19.23
CA GLN A 95 -4.16 -13.36 19.39
C GLN A 95 -3.81 -14.51 20.37
N LYS A 96 -2.84 -14.31 21.27
CA LYS A 96 -2.49 -15.30 22.30
C LYS A 96 -3.60 -15.47 23.33
#